data_AF-A0A2G9U081-F1
#
_entry.id   AF-A0A2G9U081-F1
#
_cell.length_a   1.000
_cell.length_b   1.000
_cell.length_c   1.000
_cell.angle_alpha   90.00
_cell.angle_beta   90.00
_cell.angle_gamma   90.00
#
_symmetry.space_group_name_H-M   'P 1'
#
loop_
_entity.id
_entity.type
_entity.pdbx_description
1 polymer ?
#
loop_
_entity_poly.entity_id
_entity_poly.type
_entity_poly.pdbx_seq_one_letter_code
_entity_poly.pdbx_strand_id
1 'polypeptide(L)'
;MLPAENRETLKMLLRHLQRVASHSDKNRMQVHNLAIMFGPTLFNSGDEKTPAKKKDASRKKKDHKKDEAPTVQSNSHLAFNMIMQGQIVEYLLTEHSKFEALQGPVQTHPH
;
A
#
# COMPACT_ATOMS: atom_id res chain seq x y z
N MET A 1 -14.90 2.55 -5.91
CA MET A 1 -15.38 2.40 -4.51
C MET A 1 -14.69 1.18 -3.91
N LEU A 2 -14.08 1.29 -2.73
CA LEU A 2 -13.52 0.12 -2.03
C LEU A 2 -14.68 -0.80 -1.57
N PRO A 3 -14.53 -2.14 -1.66
CA PRO A 3 -15.42 -3.10 -1.01
C PRO A 3 -15.61 -2.79 0.47
N ALA A 4 -16.78 -3.09 1.02
CA ALA A 4 -17.13 -2.76 2.41
C ALA A 4 -16.12 -3.32 3.42
N GLU A 5 -15.74 -4.59 3.26
CA GLU A 5 -14.77 -5.25 4.15
C GLU A 5 -13.39 -4.59 4.12
N ASN A 6 -12.91 -4.22 2.92
CA ASN A 6 -11.63 -3.53 2.75
C ASN A 6 -11.66 -2.14 3.39
N ARG A 7 -12.80 -1.44 3.30
CA ARG A 7 -12.99 -0.13 3.92
C ARG A 7 -12.97 -0.23 5.44
N GLU A 8 -13.63 -1.24 6.01
CA GLU A 8 -13.67 -1.44 7.45
C GLU A 8 -12.30 -1.84 8.01
N THR A 9 -11.58 -2.70 7.29
CA THR A 9 -10.18 -3.04 7.59
C THR A 9 -9.30 -1.79 7.57
N LEU A 10 -9.42 -0.97 6.53
CA LEU A 10 -8.64 0.27 6.41
C LEU A 10 -8.95 1.24 7.56
N LYS A 11 -10.23 1.38 7.94
CA LYS A 11 -10.66 2.21 9.06
C LYS A 11 -10.05 1.73 10.37
N MET A 12 -10.07 0.42 10.65
CA MET A 12 -9.41 -0.15 11.82
C MET A 12 -7.90 0.12 11.83
N LEU A 13 -7.26 -0.08 10.69
CA LEU A 13 -5.82 0.16 10.55
C LEU A 13 -5.48 1.62 10.84
N LEU A 14 -6.16 2.58 10.20
CA LEU A 14 -5.91 4.00 10.40
C LEU A 14 -6.12 4.41 11.86
N ARG A 15 -7.19 3.92 12.52
CA ARG A 15 -7.41 4.15 13.96
C ARG A 15 -6.29 3.57 14.82
N HIS A 16 -5.76 2.39 14.48
CA HIS A 16 -4.64 1.82 15.19
C HIS A 16 -3.37 2.67 15.03
N LEU A 17 -3.04 3.09 13.81
CA LEU A 17 -1.89 3.94 13.53
C LEU A 17 -1.97 5.28 14.27
N GLN A 18 -3.15 5.86 14.41
CA GLN A 18 -3.35 7.06 15.24
C GLN A 18 -3.04 6.82 16.72
N ARG A 19 -3.45 5.68 17.28
CA ARG A 19 -3.09 5.32 18.66
C ARG A 19 -1.59 5.08 18.81
N VAL A 20 -0.92 4.51 17.81
CA VAL A 20 0.54 4.39 17.81
C VAL A 20 1.17 5.78 17.82
N ALA A 21 0.70 6.69 16.97
CA ALA A 21 1.19 8.07 16.90
C ALA A 21 0.96 8.87 18.20
N SER A 22 -0.13 8.61 18.92
CA SER A 22 -0.41 9.28 20.20
C SER A 22 0.56 8.90 21.32
N HIS A 23 1.37 7.85 21.14
CA HIS A 23 2.43 7.41 22.06
C HIS A 23 3.83 7.67 21.49
N SER A 24 3.95 8.64 20.58
CA SER A 24 5.21 8.98 19.89
C SER A 24 6.32 9.47 20.80
N ASP A 25 5.99 9.96 22.00
CA ASP A 25 6.93 10.29 23.07
C ASP A 25 7.75 9.06 23.53
N LYS A 26 7.13 7.87 23.51
CA LYS A 26 7.75 6.61 23.96
C LYS A 26 8.23 5.75 22.80
N ASN A 27 7.42 5.60 21.75
CA ASN A 27 7.72 4.70 20.64
C ASN A 27 8.44 5.38 19.46
N ARG A 28 8.59 6.71 19.48
CA ARG A 28 9.24 7.52 18.43
C ARG A 28 8.58 7.43 17.05
N MET A 29 7.36 6.93 16.96
CA MET A 29 6.60 6.80 15.73
C MET A 29 5.60 7.95 15.60
N GLN A 30 6.04 9.08 15.05
CA GLN A 30 5.14 10.16 14.66
C GLN A 30 4.31 9.76 13.43
N VAL A 31 3.23 10.50 13.16
CA VAL A 31 2.35 10.27 12.00
C VAL A 31 3.16 10.16 10.70
N HIS A 32 4.13 11.03 10.50
CA HIS A 32 5.01 11.03 9.33
C HIS A 32 5.80 9.71 9.16
N ASN A 33 6.39 9.18 10.24
CA ASN A 33 7.15 7.92 10.21
C ASN A 33 6.24 6.74 9.84
N LEU A 34 5.02 6.72 10.39
CA LEU A 34 4.02 5.71 10.06
C LEU A 34 3.57 5.83 8.61
N ALA A 35 3.37 7.05 8.11
CA ALA A 35 2.94 7.30 6.75
C ALA A 35 3.95 6.79 5.70
N ILE A 36 5.25 7.04 5.91
CA ILE A 36 6.31 6.53 5.01
C ILE A 36 6.34 5.00 4.98
N MET A 37 6.21 4.35 6.14
CA MET A 37 6.27 2.88 6.23
C MET A 37 5.02 2.20 5.65
N PHE A 38 3.84 2.77 5.93
CA PHE A 38 2.56 2.18 5.52
C PHE A 38 2.11 2.61 4.12
N GLY A 39 2.63 3.71 3.56
CA GLY A 39 2.33 4.17 2.20
C GLY A 39 2.53 3.07 1.14
N PRO A 40 3.73 2.48 1.03
CA PRO A 40 4.00 1.39 0.10
C PRO A 40 3.14 0.15 0.33
N THR A 41 2.86 -0.16 1.59
CA THR A 41 2.05 -1.33 1.96
C THR A 41 0.58 -1.15 1.59
N LEU A 42 0.04 0.07 1.69
CA LEU A 42 -1.36 0.38 1.42
C LEU A 42 -1.66 0.63 -0.05
N PHE A 43 -0.71 1.23 -0.77
CA PHE A 43 -0.91 1.70 -2.14
C PHE A 43 -0.10 0.93 -3.17
N ASN A 44 0.43 -0.25 -2.80
CA ASN A 44 1.29 -1.08 -3.64
C ASN A 44 0.86 -1.00 -5.11
N SER A 45 1.70 -0.34 -5.92
CA SER A 45 1.48 -0.20 -7.34
C SER A 45 1.73 -1.57 -7.93
N GLY A 46 0.66 -2.30 -8.27
CA GLY A 46 0.71 -3.62 -8.90
C GLY A 46 1.34 -3.65 -10.29
N ASP A 47 2.32 -2.80 -10.56
CA ASP A 47 3.12 -2.73 -11.78
C ASP A 47 4.30 -3.71 -11.78
N GLU A 48 4.34 -4.66 -10.83
CA GLU A 48 4.97 -5.94 -11.12
C GLU A 48 4.09 -6.68 -12.14
N LYS A 49 4.41 -6.46 -13.42
CA LYS A 49 3.90 -7.29 -14.52
C LYS A 49 4.29 -8.74 -14.23
N THR A 50 3.45 -9.49 -13.52
CA THR A 50 3.47 -10.94 -13.62
C THR A 50 3.29 -11.29 -15.09
N PRO A 51 4.22 -11.98 -15.77
CA PRO A 51 4.00 -12.39 -17.13
C PRO A 51 2.91 -13.46 -17.10
N ALA A 52 1.67 -13.05 -17.35
CA ALA A 52 0.57 -13.95 -17.63
C ALA A 52 0.97 -14.74 -18.89
N LYS A 53 1.45 -15.98 -18.69
CA LYS A 53 1.65 -16.98 -19.74
C LYS A 53 0.32 -17.22 -20.46
N LYS A 54 0.04 -16.47 -21.52
CA LYS A 54 -0.83 -16.95 -22.60
C LYS A 54 0.02 -17.81 -23.52
N LYS A 55 -0.10 -19.12 -23.35
CA LYS A 55 0.35 -20.10 -24.34
C LYS A 55 -0.61 -20.02 -25.52
N ASP A 56 -0.16 -19.50 -26.64
CA ASP A 56 -0.69 -19.92 -27.94
C ASP A 56 0.46 -20.24 -28.89
N ALA A 57 0.32 -21.39 -29.54
CA ALA A 57 1.39 -22.11 -30.20
C ALA A 57 1.64 -21.56 -31.61
N SER A 58 2.91 -21.27 -31.95
CA SER A 58 3.48 -21.53 -33.30
C SER A 58 4.99 -21.28 -33.41
N ARG A 59 5.72 -22.38 -33.64
CA ARG A 59 6.84 -22.57 -34.60
C ARG A 59 8.18 -21.80 -34.43
N LYS A 60 9.12 -22.52 -33.78
CA LYS A 60 10.51 -22.84 -34.23
C LYS A 60 11.55 -21.69 -34.41
N LYS A 61 12.46 -21.49 -33.43
CA LYS A 61 13.93 -21.67 -33.54
C LYS A 61 14.67 -21.33 -32.24
N LYS A 62 15.82 -21.99 -32.07
CA LYS A 62 16.78 -22.09 -30.97
C LYS A 62 17.55 -20.77 -30.73
N ASP A 63 17.70 -20.35 -29.47
CA ASP A 63 18.94 -19.94 -28.77
C ASP A 63 18.72 -18.91 -27.63
N HIS A 64 19.49 -19.10 -26.55
CA HIS A 64 19.60 -18.32 -25.30
C HIS A 64 18.41 -18.29 -24.31
N LYS A 65 18.51 -19.19 -23.31
CA LYS A 65 17.93 -19.01 -21.97
C LYS A 65 18.55 -17.76 -21.34
N LYS A 66 17.88 -16.60 -21.46
CA LYS A 66 18.13 -15.45 -20.58
C LYS A 66 17.35 -15.71 -19.30
N ASP A 67 18.07 -15.91 -18.21
CA ASP A 67 17.49 -15.82 -16.88
C ASP A 67 16.86 -14.41 -16.77
N GLU A 68 15.52 -14.33 -16.66
CA GLU A 68 14.82 -13.05 -16.45
C GLU A 68 15.23 -12.52 -15.08
N ALA A 69 16.21 -11.63 -15.05
CA ALA A 69 16.53 -10.85 -13.88
C ALA A 69 15.31 -10.00 -13.49
N PRO A 70 14.98 -9.89 -12.19
CA PRO A 70 13.87 -9.04 -11.74
C PRO A 70 14.06 -7.62 -12.28
N THR A 71 12.98 -6.99 -12.74
CA THR A 71 13.01 -5.61 -13.23
C THR A 71 13.30 -4.67 -12.05
N VAL A 72 14.56 -4.30 -11.87
CA VAL A 72 14.99 -3.34 -10.84
C VAL A 72 14.43 -1.97 -11.20
N GLN A 73 13.46 -1.47 -10.42
CA GLN A 73 13.01 -0.09 -10.55
C GLN A 73 14.12 0.89 -10.10
N SER A 74 14.22 2.03 -10.77
CA SER A 74 15.20 3.07 -10.40
C SER A 74 14.93 3.64 -9.01
N ASN A 75 15.98 3.92 -8.25
CA ASN A 75 15.90 4.53 -6.91
C ASN A 75 15.09 5.84 -6.90
N SER A 76 15.18 6.65 -7.96
CA SER A 76 14.41 7.88 -8.08
C SER A 76 12.91 7.63 -8.20
N HIS A 77 12.52 6.56 -8.90
CA HIS A 77 11.13 6.16 -9.04
C HIS A 77 10.58 5.61 -7.72
N LEU A 78 11.37 4.77 -7.04
CA LEU A 78 11.02 4.26 -5.72
C LEU A 78 10.85 5.39 -4.70
N ALA A 79 11.80 6.34 -4.66
CA ALA A 79 11.74 7.50 -3.77
C ALA A 79 10.49 8.35 -4.04
N PHE A 80 10.16 8.61 -5.30
CA PHE A 80 8.94 9.32 -5.67
C PHE A 80 7.69 8.60 -5.16
N ASN A 81 7.58 7.28 -5.38
CA ASN A 81 6.44 6.50 -4.93
C ASN A 81 6.32 6.50 -3.40
N MET A 82 7.44 6.37 -2.68
CA MET A 82 7.47 6.44 -1.22
C MET A 82 6.98 7.80 -0.71
N ILE A 83 7.40 8.90 -1.34
CA ILE A 83 6.97 10.26 -0.97
C ILE A 83 5.48 10.43 -1.24
N MET A 84 5.02 10.12 -2.46
CA MET A 84 3.63 10.29 -2.86
C MET A 84 2.67 9.50 -1.98
N GLN A 85 2.96 8.20 -1.78
CA GLN A 85 2.11 7.33 -0.97
C GLN A 85 2.17 7.71 0.50
N GLY A 86 3.34 8.13 0.99
CA GLY A 86 3.50 8.67 2.34
C GLY A 86 2.60 9.88 2.57
N GLN A 87 2.60 10.86 1.66
CA GLN A 87 1.74 12.04 1.78
C GLN A 87 0.25 11.69 1.83
N ILE A 88 -0.21 10.70 1.06
CA ILE A 88 -1.60 10.25 1.10
C ILE A 88 -1.94 9.67 2.47
N VAL A 89 -1.11 8.77 3.01
CA VAL A 89 -1.35 8.19 4.34
C VAL A 89 -1.29 9.26 5.43
N GLU A 90 -0.35 10.19 5.35
CA GLU A 90 -0.20 11.29 6.30
C GLU A 90 -1.46 12.16 6.31
N TYR A 91 -2.02 12.48 5.14
CA TYR A 91 -3.28 13.21 5.03
C TYR A 91 -4.45 12.41 5.61
N LEU A 92 -4.55 11.11 5.33
CA LEU A 92 -5.59 10.26 5.90
C LEU A 92 -5.53 10.18 7.43
N LEU A 93 -4.33 10.18 8.02
CA LEU A 93 -4.14 10.10 9.47
C LEU A 93 -4.38 11.44 10.18
N THR A 94 -3.97 12.55 9.56
CA THR A 94 -4.16 13.91 10.12
C THR A 94 -5.59 14.39 9.97
N GLU A 95 -6.19 14.18 8.79
CA GLU A 95 -7.48 14.73 8.41
C GLU A 95 -8.61 13.69 8.43
N HIS A 96 -8.42 12.58 9.13
CA HIS A 96 -9.40 11.48 9.26
C HIS A 96 -10.83 11.94 9.61
N SER A 97 -10.97 13.03 10.38
CA SER A 97 -12.27 13.61 10.76
C SER A 97 -13.05 14.18 9.57
N LYS A 98 -12.38 14.54 8.47
CA LYS A 98 -13.03 15.02 7.24
C LYS A 98 -13.64 13.89 6.41
N PHE A 99 -13.31 12.63 6.72
CA PHE A 99 -13.76 11.47 5.97
C PHE A 99 -14.88 10.73 6.70
N GLU A 100 -16.13 11.02 6.36
CA GLU A 100 -17.29 10.33 6.94
C GLU A 100 -17.20 8.80 6.82
N ALA A 101 -16.63 8.31 5.72
CA ALA A 101 -16.41 6.89 5.47
C ALA A 101 -15.46 6.21 6.49
N LEU A 102 -14.66 6.99 7.22
CA LEU A 102 -13.77 6.51 8.28
C LEU A 102 -14.34 6.76 9.69
N GLN A 103 -15.50 7.41 9.79
CA GLN A 103 -16.19 7.71 11.04
C GLN A 103 -17.11 6.55 11.47
N GLY A 104 -17.44 6.50 12.76
CA GLY A 104 -18.36 5.51 13.35
C GLY A 104 -17.68 4.24 13.91
N PRO A 105 -18.47 3.34 14.53
CA PRO A 105 -17.98 2.04 15.00
C PRO A 105 -17.49 1.18 13.83
N VAL A 106 -16.61 0.25 14.13
CA VAL A 106 -16.08 -0.69 13.14
C VAL A 106 -17.02 -1.87 13.08
N GLN A 107 -17.62 -2.13 11.92
CA GLN A 107 -18.59 -3.20 11.74
C GLN A 107 -17.84 -4.53 11.50
N THR A 108 -17.67 -5.34 12.54
CA THR A 108 -17.13 -6.70 12.37
C THR A 108 -18.29 -7.65 12.12
N HIS A 109 -18.35 -8.26 10.93
CA HIS A 109 -19.29 -9.36 10.69
C HIS A 109 -18.90 -10.56 11.56
N PRO A 110 -19.81 -11.11 12.40
CA PRO A 110 -19.55 -12.37 13.08
C PRO A 110 -19.43 -13.47 12.01
N HIS A 111 -18.29 -14.18 12.03
CA HIS A 111 -18.05 -15.37 11.22
C HIS A 111 -18.84 -16.57 11.74
#